data_AF-A0A372R4A2-F1
#
_entry.id   AF-A0A372R4A2-F1
#
_cell.length_a   1.000
_cell.length_b   1.000
_cell.length_c   1.000
_cell.angle_alpha   90.00
_cell.angle_beta   90.00
_cell.angle_gamma   90.00
#
_symmetry.space_group_name_H-M   'P 1'
#
loop_
_entity.id
_entity.type
_entity.pdbx_description
1 polymer ?
#
loop_
_entity_poly.entity_id
_entity_poly.type
_entity_poly.pdbx_seq_one_letter_code
_entity_poly.pdbx_strand_id
1 'polypeptide(L)'
;DPFVAFHLDGDSKRIRADKRGGQHPKWDEEVRFSVMKNTSKKMKFQVFNDDKREPVLIGDATIDLSEVLDKTEWDAWHEISFRNKYAGEVSLEMTFYYDVS
;
A
#
# COMPACT_ATOMS: atom_id res chain seq x y z
N ASP A 1 16.70 2.54 1.14
CA ASP A 1 15.65 3.52 1.44
C ASP A 1 14.31 2.95 0.98
N PRO A 2 13.55 2.29 1.86
CA PRO A 2 12.35 1.60 1.43
C PRO A 2 11.17 2.57 1.19
N PHE A 3 10.33 2.27 0.21
CA PHE A 3 9.08 2.98 -0.09
C PHE A 3 7.97 2.00 -0.46
N VAL A 4 6.74 2.49 -0.45
CA VAL A 4 5.55 1.71 -0.83
C VAL A 4 4.95 2.26 -2.12
N ALA A 5 4.61 1.37 -3.05
CA ALA A 5 3.79 1.66 -4.21
C ALA A 5 2.45 0.93 -4.10
N PHE A 6 1.37 1.60 -4.48
CA PHE A 6 -0.01 1.15 -4.41
C PHE A 6 -0.62 1.13 -5.80
N HIS A 7 -1.41 0.11 -6.09
CA HIS A 7 -2.04 -0.12 -7.38
C HIS A 7 -3.51 -0.48 -7.21
N LEU A 8 -4.39 0.32 -7.82
CA LEU A 8 -5.84 0.13 -7.78
C LEU A 8 -6.44 0.48 -9.14
N ASP A 9 -7.03 -0.51 -9.81
CA ASP A 9 -7.82 -0.32 -11.04
C ASP A 9 -7.11 0.50 -12.15
N GLY A 10 -5.81 0.26 -12.33
CA GLY A 10 -4.98 0.95 -13.33
C GLY A 10 -4.30 2.24 -12.83
N ASP A 11 -4.74 2.80 -11.69
CA ASP A 11 -4.04 3.89 -11.02
C ASP A 11 -2.87 3.35 -10.17
N SER A 12 -1.75 4.06 -10.16
CA SER A 12 -0.54 3.70 -9.44
C SER A 12 0.03 4.91 -8.72
N LYS A 13 0.20 4.80 -7.41
CA LYS A 13 0.72 5.88 -6.55
C LYS A 13 1.85 5.34 -5.68
N ARG A 14 2.79 6.20 -5.29
CA ARG A 14 3.85 5.84 -4.35
C ARG A 14 4.08 6.94 -3.34
N ILE A 15 4.53 6.55 -2.16
CA ILE A 15 5.04 7.46 -1.12
C ILE A 15 6.54 7.65 -1.26
N ARG A 16 7.11 8.65 -0.59
CA ARG A 16 8.57 8.84 -0.58
C ARG A 16 9.27 7.71 0.18
N ALA A 17 10.52 7.46 -0.20
CA ALA A 17 11.37 6.52 0.50
C ALA A 17 11.80 7.05 1.87
N ASP A 18 11.79 6.16 2.86
CA ASP A 18 12.36 6.43 4.17
C ASP A 18 13.89 6.30 4.10
N LYS A 19 14.59 7.44 4.16
CA LYS A 19 16.04 7.49 4.00
C LYS A 19 16.72 6.90 5.23
N ARG A 20 17.44 5.79 5.03
CA ARG A 20 18.09 5.01 6.12
C ARG A 20 17.09 4.35 7.09
N GLY A 21 15.86 4.08 6.65
CA GLY A 21 14.85 3.40 7.46
C GLY A 21 15.20 1.95 7.88
N GLY A 22 16.18 1.33 7.22
CA GLY A 22 16.66 -0.01 7.56
C GLY A 22 15.54 -1.06 7.49
N GLN A 23 15.44 -1.90 8.52
CA GLN A 23 14.43 -2.97 8.61
C GLN A 23 13.09 -2.51 9.19
N HIS A 24 13.02 -1.30 9.77
CA HIS A 24 11.81 -0.77 10.41
C HIS A 24 11.48 0.62 9.86
N PRO A 25 11.23 0.73 8.55
CA PRO A 25 10.93 2.01 7.96
C PRO A 25 9.62 2.58 8.47
N LYS A 26 9.56 3.91 8.51
CA LYS A 26 8.35 4.65 8.88
C LYS A 26 8.00 5.63 7.78
N TRP A 27 6.75 5.62 7.38
CA TRP A 27 6.22 6.55 6.41
C TRP A 27 5.07 7.32 7.03
N ASP A 28 5.13 8.64 6.92
CA ASP A 28 4.10 9.56 7.39
C ASP A 28 3.50 10.28 6.17
N GLU A 29 2.98 9.47 5.24
CA GLU A 29 2.41 9.92 3.97
C GLU A 29 1.17 9.12 3.61
N GLU A 30 0.19 9.79 3.02
CA GLU A 30 -1.04 9.19 2.49
C GLU A 30 -1.08 9.24 0.96
N VAL A 31 -1.81 8.28 0.37
CA VAL A 31 -2.22 8.32 -1.04
C VAL A 31 -3.75 8.26 -1.13
N ARG A 32 -4.32 8.96 -2.10
CA ARG A 32 -5.79 9.00 -2.31
C ARG A 32 -6.17 8.43 -3.65
N PHE A 33 -7.13 7.51 -3.66
CA PHE A 33 -7.70 6.91 -4.86
C PHE A 33 -9.17 7.30 -5.00
N SER A 34 -9.61 7.51 -6.23
CA SER A 34 -11.04 7.65 -6.55
C SER A 34 -11.65 6.26 -6.71
N VAL A 35 -12.69 5.96 -5.93
CA VAL A 35 -13.41 4.68 -6.00
C VAL A 35 -14.75 4.90 -6.68
N MET A 36 -14.93 4.31 -7.85
CA MET A 36 -16.20 4.28 -8.59
C MET A 36 -16.91 2.95 -8.35
N LYS A 37 -18.19 2.86 -8.76
CA LYS A 37 -19.02 1.65 -8.57
C LYS A 37 -18.40 0.37 -9.16
N ASN A 38 -17.61 0.50 -10.22
CA ASN A 38 -16.96 -0.61 -10.91
C ASN A 38 -15.48 -0.78 -10.54
N THR A 39 -14.93 0.03 -9.63
CA THR A 39 -13.55 -0.09 -9.19
C THR A 39 -13.31 -1.42 -8.51
N SER A 40 -12.21 -2.09 -8.84
CA SER A 40 -11.78 -3.31 -8.17
C SER A 40 -11.73 -3.11 -6.65
N LYS A 41 -12.27 -4.05 -5.88
CA LYS A 41 -12.08 -4.06 -4.41
C LYS A 41 -10.72 -4.62 -3.99
N LYS A 42 -9.87 -5.05 -4.93
CA LYS A 42 -8.52 -5.53 -4.64
C LYS A 42 -7.51 -4.45 -4.94
N MET A 43 -6.77 -4.03 -3.92
CA MET A 43 -5.60 -3.16 -4.06
C MET A 43 -4.35 -3.99 -3.88
N LYS A 44 -3.39 -3.85 -4.79
CA LYS A 44 -2.04 -4.37 -4.59
C LYS A 44 -1.16 -3.28 -3.99
N PHE A 45 -0.34 -3.61 -3.01
CA PHE A 45 0.77 -2.74 -2.61
C PHE A 45 2.09 -3.51 -2.62
N GLN A 46 3.18 -2.80 -2.89
CA GLN A 46 4.52 -3.33 -3.04
C GLN A 46 5.50 -2.47 -2.25
N VAL A 47 6.38 -3.10 -1.50
CA VAL A 47 7.48 -2.44 -0.80
C VAL A 47 8.74 -2.63 -1.63
N PHE A 48 9.42 -1.53 -1.94
CA PHE A 48 10.67 -1.52 -2.69
C PHE A 48 11.78 -0.90 -1.86
N ASN A 49 13.03 -1.27 -2.13
CA ASN A 49 14.20 -0.49 -1.76
C ASN A 49 14.55 0.46 -2.93
N ASP A 50 14.62 1.76 -2.66
CA ASP A 50 15.04 2.80 -3.62
C ASP A 50 16.57 2.73 -3.84
N ASP A 51 16.99 1.80 -4.70
CA ASP A 51 18.37 1.67 -5.15
C ASP A 51 18.69 2.72 -6.23
N LYS A 52 19.95 3.16 -6.29
CA LYS A 52 20.42 4.21 -7.20
C LYS A 52 20.28 3.85 -8.69
N ARG A 53 20.23 2.57 -9.04
CA ARG A 53 19.97 2.11 -10.42
C ARG A 53 18.49 1.94 -10.69
N GLU A 54 17.87 1.01 -9.97
CA GLU A 54 16.47 0.65 -10.15
C GLU A 54 15.87 0.15 -8.83
N PRO A 55 14.61 0.48 -8.52
CA PRO A 55 13.96 -0.03 -7.31
C PRO A 55 13.95 -1.56 -7.24
N VAL A 56 14.37 -2.11 -6.11
CA VAL A 56 14.40 -3.56 -5.86
C VAL A 56 13.22 -3.96 -5.00
N LEU A 57 12.40 -4.91 -5.47
CA LEU A 57 11.24 -5.39 -4.72
C LEU A 57 11.69 -6.10 -3.43
N ILE A 58 11.14 -5.66 -2.29
CA ILE A 58 11.29 -6.31 -0.98
C ILE A 58 10.16 -7.33 -0.77
N GLY A 59 8.92 -6.95 -1.10
CA GLY A 59 7.75 -7.83 -1.01
C GLY A 59 6.47 -7.12 -1.41
N ASP A 60 5.40 -7.89 -1.58
CA ASP A 60 4.08 -7.38 -1.96
C ASP A 60 2.94 -8.13 -1.29
N ALA A 61 1.78 -7.47 -1.27
CA ALA A 61 0.52 -8.04 -0.84
C ALA A 61 -0.64 -7.48 -1.67
N THR A 62 -1.75 -8.22 -1.69
CA THR A 62 -3.03 -7.75 -2.21
C THR A 62 -4.04 -7.77 -1.08
N ILE A 63 -4.68 -6.63 -0.82
CA ILE A 63 -5.68 -6.47 0.22
C ILE A 63 -7.08 -6.28 -0.39
N ASP A 64 -8.09 -6.76 0.32
CA ASP A 64 -9.50 -6.57 -0.02
C ASP A 64 -10.03 -5.31 0.68
N LEU A 65 -10.46 -4.34 -0.10
CA LEU A 65 -10.99 -3.05 0.35
C LEU A 65 -12.44 -3.16 0.84
N SER A 66 -13.09 -4.33 0.74
CA SER A 66 -14.48 -4.48 1.19
C SER A 66 -14.71 -4.03 2.63
N GLU A 67 -13.74 -4.29 3.51
CA GLU A 67 -13.82 -3.88 4.93
C GLU A 67 -13.90 -2.36 5.10
N VAL A 68 -12.98 -1.60 4.46
CA VAL A 68 -12.98 -0.12 4.58
C VAL A 68 -14.14 0.51 3.81
N LEU A 69 -14.58 -0.09 2.71
CA LEU A 69 -15.74 0.40 1.95
C LEU A 69 -17.06 0.23 2.72
N ASP A 70 -17.17 -0.78 3.59
CA ASP A 70 -18.34 -0.99 4.45
C ASP A 70 -18.25 -0.24 5.79
N LYS A 71 -17.07 -0.23 6.43
CA LYS A 71 -16.88 0.32 7.79
C LYS A 71 -16.39 1.77 7.81
N THR A 72 -16.08 2.37 6.66
CA THR A 72 -15.46 3.69 6.47
C THR A 72 -14.04 3.84 6.99
N GLU A 73 -13.64 3.10 8.02
CA GLU A 73 -12.29 3.12 8.57
C GLU A 73 -11.75 1.69 8.74
N TRP A 74 -10.45 1.53 8.51
CA TRP A 74 -9.76 0.26 8.68
C TRP A 74 -8.27 0.49 8.97
N ASP A 75 -7.78 -0.14 10.04
CA ASP A 75 -6.38 -0.15 10.43
C ASP A 75 -5.96 -1.60 10.73
N ALA A 76 -4.93 -2.09 10.04
CA ALA A 76 -4.42 -3.44 10.21
C ALA A 76 -2.96 -3.60 9.76
N TRP A 77 -2.33 -4.66 10.27
CA TRP A 77 -1.07 -5.18 9.75
C TRP A 77 -1.32 -6.17 8.62
N HIS A 78 -0.48 -6.09 7.59
CA HIS A 78 -0.53 -6.94 6.40
C HIS A 78 0.81 -7.60 6.16
N GLU A 79 0.81 -8.94 6.13
CA GLU A 79 1.97 -9.70 5.68
C GLU A 79 2.27 -9.41 4.21
N ILE A 80 3.53 -9.10 3.91
CA ILE A 80 4.05 -9.03 2.55
C ILE A 80 4.88 -10.27 2.24
N SER A 81 4.86 -10.66 0.98
CA SER A 81 5.61 -11.81 0.49
C SER A 81 6.52 -11.45 -0.66
N PHE A 82 7.65 -12.14 -0.78
CA PHE A 82 8.51 -12.09 -1.96
C PHE A 82 8.73 -13.51 -2.47
N ARG A 83 8.27 -13.77 -3.70
CA ARG A 83 8.34 -15.11 -4.31
C ARG A 83 7.74 -16.18 -3.39
N ASN A 84 6.54 -15.92 -2.87
CA ASN A 84 5.77 -16.79 -1.97
C ASN A 84 6.45 -17.11 -0.63
N LYS A 85 7.41 -16.29 -0.20
CA LYS A 85 8.02 -16.37 1.14
C LYS A 85 7.70 -15.11 1.92
N TYR A 86 7.46 -15.25 3.22
CA TYR A 86 7.29 -14.12 4.13
C TYR A 86 8.46 -13.13 3.99
N ALA A 87 8.15 -11.84 3.86
CA ALA A 87 9.11 -10.77 3.65
C ALA A 87 8.94 -9.60 4.63
N GLY A 88 8.04 -9.72 5.60
CA GLY A 88 7.75 -8.71 6.61
C GLY A 88 6.26 -8.40 6.70
N GLU A 89 5.93 -7.36 7.45
CA GLU A 89 4.58 -6.85 7.61
C GLU A 89 4.57 -5.33 7.43
N VAL A 90 3.45 -4.79 6.94
CA VAL A 90 3.21 -3.35 6.78
C VAL A 90 1.89 -3.03 7.46
N SER A 91 1.89 -2.03 8.34
CA SER A 91 0.66 -1.44 8.88
C SER A 91 0.13 -0.42 7.89
N LEU A 92 -1.16 -0.52 7.57
CA LEU A 92 -1.89 0.45 6.76
C LEU A 92 -3.13 0.91 7.50
N GLU A 93 -3.33 2.22 7.52
CA GLU A 93 -4.55 2.87 7.95
C GLU A 93 -5.28 3.43 6.71
N MET A 94 -6.58 3.18 6.60
CA MET A 94 -7.40 3.56 5.47
C MET A 94 -8.72 4.16 5.94
N THR A 95 -9.13 5.22 5.25
CA THR A 95 -10.44 5.84 5.43
C THR A 95 -11.13 5.99 4.08
N PHE A 96 -12.40 5.63 4.02
CA PHE A 96 -13.26 5.81 2.86
C PHE A 96 -14.25 6.96 3.10
N TYR A 97 -14.20 7.95 2.21
CA TYR A 97 -15.10 9.10 2.22
C TYR A 97 -16.11 8.95 1.10
N TYR A 98 -17.40 9.00 1.44
CA TYR A 98 -18.46 9.09 0.44
C TYR A 98 -18.41 10.45 -0.25
N ASP A 99 -18.61 10.45 -1.57
CA ASP A 99 -18.90 11.68 -2.29
C ASP A 99 -20.33 12.13 -1.91
N VAL A 100 -20.41 13.17 -1.08
CA VAL A 100 -21.67 13.81 -0.72
C VAL A 100 -21.90 14.95 -1.72
N SER A 101 -22.46 14.60 -2.87
CA SER A 101 -23.02 15.55 -3.83
C SER A 101 -24.40 16.05 -3.38
#